data_AF-A0A965IJ11-F1
#
_entry.id   AF-A0A965IJ11-F1
#
_cell.length_a   1.000
_cell.length_b   1.000
_cell.length_c   1.000
_cell.angle_alpha   90.00
_cell.angle_beta   90.00
_cell.angle_gamma   90.00
#
_symmetry.space_group_name_H-M   'P 1'
#
loop_
_entity.id
_entity.type
_entity.pdbx_description
1 polymer ?
#
loop_
_entity_poly.entity_id
_entity_poly.type
_entity_poly.pdbx_seq_one_letter_code
_entity_poly.pdbx_strand_id
1 'polypeptide(L)'
;MAKVLVTGGAGFLGSHLCDQLVEAGHEVLCVDNFFTGSKANVAHLLGRPNFELIRHDVTFPLYVEVDQIYNLACPASPVHYQHDPVQTTKTSVHGAINMLGLAKRTRARILQASTSEVYGDPEVHPQPESYWGKVNPIGVRSCYDEGKRCAETLFFDYWRQHQLQIKVVRIFNTYGPRMHPNDGRVVSNFIVQAL
;
A
#
# COMPACT_ATOMS: atom_id res chain seq x y z
N MET A 1 -13.95 12.99 14.19
CA MET A 1 -13.91 11.52 14.03
C MET A 1 -14.20 11.21 12.57
N ALA A 2 -13.45 10.29 11.95
CA ALA A 2 -13.58 9.98 10.52
C ALA A 2 -13.59 8.47 10.32
N LYS A 3 -14.27 8.00 9.28
CA LYS A 3 -14.26 6.60 8.83
C LYS A 3 -13.10 6.39 7.86
N VAL A 4 -12.15 5.55 8.25
CA VAL A 4 -10.87 5.39 7.57
C VAL A 4 -10.72 3.95 7.08
N LEU A 5 -10.60 3.78 5.76
CA LEU A 5 -10.23 2.51 5.15
C LEU A 5 -8.71 2.40 5.05
N VAL A 6 -8.15 1.27 5.49
CA VAL A 6 -6.73 0.92 5.30
C VAL A 6 -6.64 -0.39 4.51
N THR A 7 -6.28 -0.31 3.23
CA THR A 7 -6.02 -1.52 2.43
C THR A 7 -4.60 -2.02 2.70
N GLY A 8 -4.39 -3.33 2.79
CA GLY A 8 -3.11 -3.88 3.29
C GLY A 8 -2.91 -3.60 4.78
N GLY A 9 -4.00 -3.37 5.52
CA GLY A 9 -3.98 -2.95 6.93
C GLY A 9 -3.46 -4.01 7.89
N ALA A 10 -3.37 -5.28 7.47
CA ALA A 10 -2.76 -6.36 8.26
C ALA A 10 -1.29 -6.62 7.90
N GLY A 11 -0.71 -5.82 6.98
CA GLY A 11 0.72 -5.80 6.67
C GLY A 11 1.56 -5.04 7.71
N PHE A 12 2.86 -4.95 7.45
CA PHE A 12 3.82 -4.27 8.35
C PHE A 12 3.39 -2.82 8.64
N LEU A 13 3.48 -1.91 7.67
CA LEU A 13 3.12 -0.50 7.87
C LEU A 13 1.63 -0.30 8.16
N GLY A 14 0.77 -1.07 7.48
CA GLY A 14 -0.68 -0.98 7.63
C GLY A 14 -1.14 -1.24 9.06
N SER A 15 -0.55 -2.22 9.75
CA SER A 15 -0.96 -2.54 11.13
C SER A 15 -0.59 -1.45 12.13
N HIS A 16 0.59 -0.82 11.99
CA HIS A 16 0.98 0.32 12.81
C HIS A 16 0.11 1.55 12.53
N LEU A 17 -0.30 1.75 11.27
CA LEU A 17 -1.24 2.81 10.92
C LEU A 17 -2.63 2.56 11.53
N CYS A 18 -3.12 1.33 11.49
CA CYS A 18 -4.36 0.93 12.15
C CYS A 18 -4.32 1.24 13.65
N ASP A 19 -3.23 0.89 14.35
CA ASP A 19 -3.05 1.19 15.78
C ASP A 19 -3.21 2.68 16.07
N GLN A 20 -2.44 3.51 15.35
CA GLN A 20 -2.45 4.97 15.53
C GLN A 20 -3.82 5.59 15.25
N LEU A 21 -4.51 5.14 14.19
CA LEU A 21 -5.83 5.66 13.82
C LEU A 21 -6.91 5.27 14.83
N VAL A 22 -6.88 4.02 15.34
CA VAL A 22 -7.80 3.55 16.37
C VAL A 22 -7.58 4.32 17.68
N GLU A 23 -6.32 4.54 18.08
CA GLU A 23 -5.96 5.30 19.28
C GLU A 23 -6.35 6.78 19.18
N ALA A 24 -6.25 7.36 17.98
CA ALA A 24 -6.75 8.71 17.71
C ALA A 24 -8.30 8.79 17.65
N GLY A 25 -9.00 7.67 17.85
CA GLY A 25 -10.45 7.60 17.94
C GLY A 25 -11.16 7.53 16.59
N HIS A 26 -10.48 7.26 15.48
CA HIS A 26 -11.14 7.05 14.18
C HIS A 26 -11.87 5.71 14.11
N GLU A 27 -12.90 5.61 13.27
CA GLU A 27 -13.51 4.33 12.90
C GLU A 27 -12.67 3.71 11.78
N VAL A 28 -11.94 2.64 12.07
CA VAL A 28 -10.97 2.04 11.15
C VAL A 28 -11.51 0.76 10.55
N LEU A 29 -11.62 0.74 9.22
CA LEU A 29 -11.88 -0.45 8.45
C LEU A 29 -10.56 -0.96 7.85
N CYS A 30 -10.06 -2.07 8.38
CA CYS A 30 -8.89 -2.77 7.85
C CYS A 30 -9.33 -3.75 6.75
N VAL A 31 -8.77 -3.63 5.55
CA VAL A 31 -9.00 -4.54 4.42
C VAL A 31 -7.69 -5.23 4.05
N ASP A 32 -7.68 -6.56 4.05
CA ASP A 32 -6.50 -7.35 3.68
C ASP A 32 -6.91 -8.73 3.13
N ASN A 33 -6.17 -9.29 2.18
CA ASN A 33 -6.39 -10.66 1.69
C ASN A 33 -5.50 -11.70 2.40
N PHE A 34 -4.57 -11.24 3.24
CA PHE A 34 -3.54 -12.00 3.97
C PHE A 34 -2.54 -12.72 3.05
N PHE A 35 -2.29 -12.18 1.85
CA PHE A 35 -1.27 -12.75 0.97
C PHE A 35 0.14 -12.62 1.56
N THR A 36 0.48 -11.44 2.11
CA THR A 36 1.73 -11.20 2.86
C THR A 36 1.48 -10.63 4.26
N GLY A 37 0.29 -10.09 4.51
CA GLY A 37 -0.14 -9.65 5.84
C GLY A 37 -0.52 -10.83 6.74
N SER A 38 -0.63 -10.57 8.04
CA SER A 38 -1.05 -11.58 9.03
C SER A 38 -2.13 -11.03 9.93
N LYS A 39 -3.18 -11.83 10.16
CA LYS A 39 -4.23 -11.48 11.13
C LYS A 39 -3.66 -11.22 12.53
N ALA A 40 -2.54 -11.84 12.88
CA ALA A 40 -1.86 -11.61 14.16
C ALA A 40 -1.42 -10.14 14.34
N ASN A 41 -1.13 -9.42 13.26
CA ASN A 41 -0.69 -8.02 13.33
C ASN A 41 -1.79 -7.05 13.78
N VAL A 42 -3.07 -7.46 13.71
CA VAL A 42 -4.23 -6.63 14.06
C VAL A 42 -5.17 -7.33 15.05
N ALA A 43 -4.77 -8.49 15.58
CA ALA A 43 -5.64 -9.31 16.43
C ALA A 43 -6.06 -8.58 17.71
N HIS A 44 -5.18 -7.76 18.28
CA HIS A 44 -5.45 -6.95 19.46
C HIS A 44 -6.47 -5.82 19.21
N LEU A 45 -6.80 -5.53 17.96
CA LEU A 45 -7.81 -4.51 17.59
C LEU A 45 -9.22 -5.09 17.42
N LEU A 46 -9.39 -6.40 17.24
CA LEU A 46 -10.69 -7.02 16.87
C LEU A 46 -11.82 -6.85 17.88
N GLY A 47 -11.53 -6.46 19.13
CA GLY A 47 -12.52 -6.15 20.16
C GLY A 47 -12.79 -4.66 20.36
N ARG A 48 -12.09 -3.78 19.63
CA ARG A 48 -12.28 -2.34 19.75
C ARG A 48 -13.58 -1.93 19.03
N PRO A 49 -14.42 -1.08 19.64
CA PRO A 49 -15.69 -0.68 19.04
C PRO A 49 -15.54 0.14 17.75
N ASN A 50 -14.36 0.71 17.52
CA ASN A 50 -14.02 1.53 16.36
C ASN A 50 -13.06 0.84 15.39
N PHE A 51 -13.01 -0.50 15.37
CA PHE A 51 -12.19 -1.27 14.44
C PHE A 51 -12.98 -2.42 13.80
N GLU A 52 -12.88 -2.55 12.49
CA GLU A 52 -13.44 -3.66 11.71
C GLU A 52 -12.37 -4.26 10.80
N LEU A 53 -12.40 -5.59 10.62
CA LEU A 53 -11.51 -6.31 9.72
C LEU A 53 -12.32 -7.05 8.65
N ILE A 54 -12.05 -6.74 7.40
CA ILE A 54 -12.64 -7.44 6.25
C ILE A 54 -11.53 -8.17 5.49
N ARG A 55 -11.74 -9.47 5.25
CA ARG A 55 -10.91 -10.24 4.32
C ARG A 55 -11.36 -9.97 2.90
N HIS A 56 -10.60 -9.18 2.14
CA HIS A 56 -10.95 -8.81 0.78
C HIS A 56 -9.72 -8.51 -0.07
N ASP A 57 -9.77 -8.89 -1.34
CA ASP A 57 -8.73 -8.59 -2.33
C ASP A 57 -9.14 -7.36 -3.14
N VAL A 58 -8.31 -6.32 -3.12
CA VAL A 58 -8.58 -5.02 -3.76
C VAL A 58 -8.75 -5.10 -5.27
N THR A 59 -8.33 -6.19 -5.91
CA THR A 59 -8.60 -6.44 -7.34
C THR A 59 -10.08 -6.69 -7.63
N PHE A 60 -10.90 -6.91 -6.60
CA PHE A 60 -12.36 -6.92 -6.71
C PHE A 60 -12.97 -5.62 -6.18
N PRO A 61 -14.08 -5.14 -6.76
CA PRO A 61 -14.79 -3.95 -6.27
C PRO A 61 -15.19 -4.09 -4.79
N LEU A 62 -15.10 -2.97 -4.06
CA LEU A 62 -15.52 -2.86 -2.67
C LEU A 62 -16.47 -1.66 -2.52
N TYR A 63 -17.60 -1.88 -1.84
CA TYR A 63 -18.64 -0.86 -1.65
C TYR A 63 -18.86 -0.62 -0.15
N VAL A 64 -18.24 0.45 0.37
CA VAL A 64 -18.30 0.87 1.78
C VAL A 64 -18.34 2.40 1.86
N GLU A 65 -18.83 2.95 2.97
CA GLU A 65 -18.89 4.41 3.19
C GLU A 65 -17.73 4.87 4.09
N VAL A 66 -16.81 5.65 3.52
CA VAL A 66 -15.58 6.11 4.19
C VAL A 66 -15.21 7.53 3.78
N ASP A 67 -14.53 8.24 4.69
CA ASP A 67 -14.07 9.62 4.49
C ASP A 67 -12.62 9.68 4.01
N GLN A 68 -11.81 8.68 4.37
CA GLN A 68 -10.39 8.59 4.02
C GLN A 68 -10.00 7.16 3.63
N ILE A 69 -9.09 7.04 2.67
CA ILE A 69 -8.55 5.77 2.20
C ILE A 69 -7.02 5.85 2.23
N TYR A 70 -6.39 4.94 2.96
CA TYR A 70 -4.96 4.68 2.90
C TYR A 70 -4.73 3.41 2.08
N ASN A 71 -4.26 3.58 0.84
CA ASN A 71 -4.06 2.48 -0.09
C ASN A 71 -2.65 1.90 0.03
N LEU A 72 -2.47 0.89 0.89
CA LEU A 72 -1.18 0.22 1.13
C LEU A 72 -1.13 -1.22 0.57
N ALA A 73 -2.25 -1.77 0.08
CA ALA A 73 -2.30 -3.12 -0.47
C ALA A 73 -1.40 -3.28 -1.71
N CYS A 74 -0.26 -3.93 -1.53
CA CYS A 74 0.63 -4.44 -2.59
C CYS A 74 1.73 -5.27 -1.92
N PRO A 75 2.15 -6.42 -2.48
CA PRO A 75 3.37 -7.09 -2.02
C PRO A 75 4.57 -6.15 -2.17
N ALA A 76 5.40 -6.03 -1.13
CA ALA A 76 6.49 -5.03 -1.07
C ALA A 76 7.91 -5.61 -1.11
N SER A 77 8.06 -6.93 -0.88
CA SER A 77 9.35 -7.62 -0.94
C SER A 77 9.62 -8.19 -2.33
N PRO A 78 10.86 -8.14 -2.84
CA PRO A 78 11.25 -8.78 -4.10
C PRO A 78 10.83 -10.23 -4.23
N VAL A 79 11.02 -11.02 -3.18
CA VAL A 79 10.66 -12.44 -3.19
C VAL A 79 9.15 -12.60 -3.38
N HIS A 80 8.35 -11.76 -2.72
CA HIS A 80 6.89 -11.86 -2.74
C HIS A 80 6.26 -11.28 -4.01
N TYR A 81 6.74 -10.14 -4.53
CA TYR A 81 6.17 -9.55 -5.74
C TYR A 81 6.61 -10.27 -7.02
N GLN A 82 7.74 -10.98 -7.00
CA GLN A 82 8.20 -11.82 -8.12
C GLN A 82 7.58 -13.22 -8.11
N HIS A 83 7.04 -13.68 -6.98
CA HIS A 83 6.36 -14.98 -6.88
C HIS A 83 5.16 -15.06 -7.84
N ASP A 84 4.36 -13.99 -7.91
CA ASP A 84 3.28 -13.84 -8.90
C ASP A 84 3.29 -12.41 -9.49
N PRO A 85 4.05 -12.19 -10.58
CA PRO A 85 4.20 -10.87 -11.19
C PRO A 85 2.91 -10.37 -11.84
N VAL A 86 2.04 -11.28 -12.29
CA VAL A 86 0.73 -10.93 -12.87
C VAL A 86 -0.18 -10.40 -11.77
N GLN A 87 -0.28 -11.12 -10.65
CA GLN A 87 -1.10 -10.68 -9.52
C GLN A 87 -0.56 -9.41 -8.87
N THR A 88 0.77 -9.21 -8.84
CA THR A 88 1.39 -7.96 -8.36
C THR A 88 0.95 -6.77 -9.21
N THR A 89 1.01 -6.90 -10.54
CA THR A 89 0.56 -5.85 -11.47
C THR A 89 -0.94 -5.59 -11.29
N LYS A 90 -1.77 -6.63 -11.22
CA LYS A 90 -3.22 -6.49 -10.98
C LYS A 90 -3.51 -5.78 -9.66
N THR A 91 -2.82 -6.14 -8.59
CA THR A 91 -2.99 -5.49 -7.27
C THR A 91 -2.63 -4.01 -7.34
N SER A 92 -1.49 -3.68 -7.98
CA SER A 92 -1.02 -2.30 -8.09
C SER A 92 -1.91 -1.42 -8.97
N VAL A 93 -2.37 -1.94 -10.11
CA VAL A 93 -3.12 -1.16 -11.11
C VAL A 93 -4.62 -1.34 -10.94
N HIS A 94 -5.13 -2.56 -11.05
CA HIS A 94 -6.57 -2.82 -10.94
C HIS A 94 -7.07 -2.53 -9.52
N GLY A 95 -6.28 -2.85 -8.49
CA GLY A 95 -6.59 -2.46 -7.12
C GLY A 95 -6.67 -0.95 -6.92
N ALA A 96 -5.72 -0.19 -7.50
CA ALA A 96 -5.77 1.27 -7.47
C ALA A 96 -7.01 1.83 -8.19
N ILE A 97 -7.39 1.27 -9.36
CA ILE A 97 -8.62 1.67 -10.08
C ILE A 97 -9.85 1.48 -9.19
N ASN A 98 -9.98 0.33 -8.52
CA ASN A 98 -11.11 0.07 -7.63
C ASN A 98 -11.14 1.05 -6.44
N MET A 99 -9.99 1.33 -5.81
CA MET A 99 -9.93 2.26 -4.68
C MET A 99 -10.15 3.72 -5.09
N LEU A 100 -9.68 4.13 -6.26
CA LEU A 100 -9.97 5.45 -6.84
C LEU A 100 -11.45 5.59 -7.22
N GLY A 101 -12.06 4.53 -7.75
CA GLY A 101 -13.50 4.45 -8.02
C GLY A 101 -14.31 4.61 -6.74
N LEU A 102 -13.93 3.90 -5.67
CA LEU A 102 -14.52 4.03 -4.35
C LEU A 102 -14.38 5.46 -3.80
N ALA A 103 -13.15 6.00 -3.82
CA ALA A 103 -12.87 7.35 -3.35
C ALA A 103 -13.69 8.42 -4.08
N LYS A 104 -13.82 8.29 -5.40
CA LYS A 104 -14.65 9.19 -6.21
C LYS A 104 -16.12 9.10 -5.82
N ARG A 105 -16.64 7.89 -5.60
CA ARG A 105 -18.05 7.65 -5.23
C ARG A 105 -18.39 8.25 -3.86
N THR A 106 -17.52 8.07 -2.87
CA THR A 106 -17.75 8.55 -1.49
C THR A 106 -17.20 9.96 -1.26
N ARG A 107 -16.49 10.53 -2.23
CA ARG A 107 -15.69 11.78 -2.11
C ARG A 107 -14.60 11.68 -1.03
N ALA A 108 -14.14 10.47 -0.73
CA ALA A 108 -13.05 10.25 0.22
C ALA A 108 -11.74 10.85 -0.28
N ARG A 109 -10.93 11.35 0.65
CA ARG A 109 -9.52 11.62 0.38
C ARG A 109 -8.77 10.30 0.31
N ILE A 110 -7.94 10.10 -0.71
CA ILE A 110 -7.17 8.86 -0.89
C ILE A 110 -5.67 9.12 -0.92
N LEU A 111 -4.91 8.31 -0.18
CA LEU A 111 -3.45 8.29 -0.17
C LEU A 111 -2.95 7.02 -0.85
N GLN A 112 -2.02 7.17 -1.80
CA GLN A 112 -1.26 6.07 -2.39
C GLN A 112 0.07 5.88 -1.66
N ALA A 113 0.30 4.68 -1.14
CA ALA A 113 1.64 4.24 -0.76
C ALA A 113 2.43 3.84 -2.02
N SER A 114 3.14 4.82 -2.57
CA SER A 114 4.14 4.60 -3.62
C SER A 114 5.48 4.19 -3.00
N THR A 115 6.55 4.17 -3.78
CA THR A 115 7.84 3.59 -3.42
C THR A 115 8.99 4.38 -4.02
N SER A 116 10.17 4.32 -3.41
CA SER A 116 11.42 4.80 -4.02
C SER A 116 11.78 4.06 -5.32
N GLU A 117 11.26 2.84 -5.54
CA GLU A 117 11.53 2.07 -6.77
C GLU A 117 10.99 2.74 -8.03
N VAL A 118 10.09 3.73 -7.93
CA VAL A 118 9.66 4.52 -9.10
C VAL A 118 10.81 5.33 -9.71
N TYR A 119 11.88 5.55 -8.94
CA TYR A 119 13.12 6.18 -9.40
C TYR A 119 14.07 5.19 -10.11
N GLY A 120 13.88 3.87 -9.94
CA GLY A 120 14.68 2.84 -10.58
C GLY A 120 16.15 2.84 -10.17
N ASP A 121 17.04 2.86 -11.16
CA ASP A 121 18.50 3.01 -10.98
C ASP A 121 18.90 4.48 -11.21
N PRO A 122 18.80 5.35 -10.19
CA PRO A 122 18.81 6.79 -10.38
C PRO A 122 20.17 7.30 -10.85
N GLU A 123 20.14 8.21 -11.83
CA GLU A 123 21.32 8.92 -12.32
C GLU A 123 21.56 10.26 -11.58
N VAL A 124 20.77 10.53 -10.54
CA VAL A 124 20.83 11.76 -9.73
C VAL A 124 20.87 11.42 -8.23
N HIS A 125 21.58 12.27 -7.47
CA HIS A 125 21.69 12.14 -6.01
C HIS A 125 21.64 13.52 -5.31
N PRO A 126 20.77 13.71 -4.30
CA PRO A 126 19.69 12.81 -3.87
C PRO A 126 18.61 12.66 -4.96
N GLN A 127 17.56 11.85 -4.71
CA GLN A 127 16.44 11.66 -5.64
C GLN A 127 15.29 12.65 -5.31
N PRO A 128 15.21 13.84 -5.95
CA PRO A 128 14.08 14.74 -5.77
C PRO A 128 12.82 14.18 -6.46
N GLU A 129 11.64 14.58 -6.00
CA GLU A 129 10.37 14.13 -6.56
C GLU A 129 10.17 14.53 -8.03
N SER A 130 10.89 15.55 -8.49
CA SER A 130 10.92 15.99 -9.89
C SER A 130 11.68 15.02 -10.82
N TYR A 131 12.49 14.11 -10.27
CA TYR A 131 13.20 13.11 -11.07
C TYR A 131 12.24 12.05 -11.59
N TRP A 132 12.32 11.76 -12.90
CA TRP A 132 11.40 10.83 -13.57
C TRP A 132 11.69 9.36 -13.33
N GLY A 133 12.91 9.04 -12.88
CA GLY A 133 13.38 7.68 -12.71
C GLY A 133 13.98 7.06 -13.97
N LYS A 134 14.88 6.10 -13.77
CA LYS A 134 15.45 5.25 -14.82
C LYS A 134 15.07 3.81 -14.52
N VAL A 135 13.92 3.40 -15.06
CA VAL A 135 13.30 2.10 -14.80
C VAL A 135 13.25 1.29 -16.10
N ASN A 136 13.58 0.00 -16.00
CA ASN A 136 13.40 -0.93 -17.12
C ASN A 136 11.94 -1.42 -17.12
N PRO A 137 11.16 -1.21 -18.19
CA PRO A 137 9.73 -1.56 -18.20
C PRO A 137 9.45 -3.06 -18.42
N ILE A 138 10.45 -3.86 -18.79
CA ILE A 138 10.30 -5.29 -19.10
C ILE A 138 11.20 -6.20 -18.26
N GLY A 139 11.87 -5.64 -17.26
CA GLY A 139 12.69 -6.39 -16.32
C GLY A 139 11.86 -7.26 -15.37
N VAL A 140 12.51 -8.21 -14.71
CA VAL A 140 11.87 -9.12 -13.74
C VAL A 140 11.27 -8.41 -12.51
N ARG A 141 11.59 -7.13 -12.30
CA ARG A 141 11.05 -6.29 -11.22
C ARG A 141 9.90 -5.38 -11.69
N SER A 142 9.69 -5.26 -13.00
CA SER A 142 8.77 -4.29 -13.58
C SER A 142 7.31 -4.48 -13.16
N CYS A 143 6.91 -5.69 -12.76
CA CYS A 143 5.58 -5.93 -12.18
C CYS A 143 5.28 -5.05 -10.97
N TYR A 144 6.30 -4.75 -10.16
CA TYR A 144 6.22 -3.86 -9.02
C TYR A 144 6.52 -2.41 -9.43
N ASP A 145 7.64 -2.18 -10.12
CA ASP A 145 8.12 -0.84 -10.44
C ASP A 145 7.14 -0.09 -11.36
N GLU A 146 6.76 -0.70 -12.49
CA GLU A 146 5.78 -0.11 -13.42
C GLU A 146 4.36 -0.16 -12.86
N GLY A 147 4.04 -1.17 -12.05
CA GLY A 147 2.77 -1.23 -11.33
C GLY A 147 2.57 0.01 -10.44
N LYS A 148 3.58 0.40 -9.67
CA LYS A 148 3.56 1.58 -8.81
C LYS A 148 3.60 2.89 -9.60
N ARG A 149 4.39 2.97 -10.68
CA ARG A 149 4.42 4.14 -11.58
C ARG A 149 3.06 4.36 -12.26
N CYS A 150 2.44 3.30 -12.76
CA CYS A 150 1.10 3.37 -13.35
C CYS A 150 0.04 3.80 -12.32
N ALA A 151 0.13 3.31 -11.08
CA ALA A 151 -0.75 3.74 -10.01
C ALA A 151 -0.63 5.25 -9.72
N GLU A 152 0.59 5.83 -9.70
CA GLU A 152 0.76 7.29 -9.58
C GLU A 152 0.06 8.04 -10.72
N THR A 153 0.23 7.58 -11.97
CA THR A 153 -0.45 8.17 -13.14
C THR A 153 -1.97 8.20 -12.95
N LEU A 154 -2.57 7.07 -12.56
CA LEU A 154 -4.01 6.97 -12.32
C LEU A 154 -4.49 7.92 -11.23
N PHE A 155 -3.74 8.04 -10.13
CA PHE A 155 -4.07 8.99 -9.06
C PHE A 155 -4.12 10.42 -9.58
N PHE A 156 -3.07 10.85 -10.30
CA PHE A 156 -3.03 12.20 -10.87
C PHE A 156 -4.05 12.42 -11.99
N ASP A 157 -4.43 11.40 -12.76
CA ASP A 157 -5.53 11.50 -13.74
C ASP A 157 -6.88 11.74 -13.06
N TYR A 158 -7.17 11.01 -11.98
CA TYR A 158 -8.38 11.26 -11.18
C TYR A 158 -8.39 12.66 -10.55
N TRP A 159 -7.23 13.19 -10.15
CA TRP A 159 -7.14 14.57 -9.71
C TRP A 159 -7.42 15.56 -10.86
N ARG A 160 -6.74 15.43 -12.01
CA ARG A 160 -6.95 16.32 -13.15
C ARG A 160 -8.39 16.31 -13.66
N GLN A 161 -8.96 15.12 -13.84
CA GLN A 161 -10.27 14.93 -14.47
C GLN A 161 -11.45 15.10 -13.50
N HIS A 162 -11.28 14.73 -12.23
CA HIS A 162 -12.39 14.68 -11.26
C HIS A 162 -12.16 15.53 -10.02
N GLN A 163 -11.02 16.22 -9.92
CA GLN A 163 -10.62 17.00 -8.74
C GLN A 163 -10.66 16.17 -7.45
N LEU A 164 -10.39 14.86 -7.57
CA LEU A 164 -10.34 13.96 -6.43
C LEU A 164 -9.19 14.37 -5.50
N GLN A 165 -9.44 14.37 -4.18
CA GLN A 165 -8.41 14.70 -3.19
C GLN A 165 -7.44 13.52 -3.05
N ILE A 166 -6.31 13.60 -3.75
CA ILE A 166 -5.25 12.59 -3.71
C ILE A 166 -4.08 13.02 -2.82
N LYS A 167 -3.35 12.03 -2.32
CA LYS A 167 -2.01 12.15 -1.77
C LYS A 167 -1.17 10.99 -2.29
N VAL A 168 0.10 11.24 -2.60
CA VAL A 168 1.06 10.22 -3.03
C VAL A 168 2.29 10.35 -2.16
N VAL A 169 2.74 9.24 -1.57
CA VAL A 169 3.96 9.20 -0.74
C VAL A 169 4.89 8.15 -1.33
N ARG A 170 6.10 8.55 -1.73
CA ARG A 170 7.14 7.64 -2.22
C ARG A 170 7.97 7.14 -1.04
N ILE A 171 7.62 5.96 -0.53
CA ILE A 171 8.20 5.39 0.68
C ILE A 171 9.57 4.78 0.35
N PHE A 172 10.61 5.19 1.10
CA PHE A 172 11.94 4.59 1.08
C PHE A 172 12.01 3.40 2.04
N ASN A 173 13.14 2.70 2.08
CA ASN A 173 13.32 1.52 2.92
C ASN A 173 12.95 1.78 4.40
N THR A 174 11.91 1.10 4.87
CA THR A 174 11.44 1.14 6.26
C THR A 174 11.59 -0.22 6.92
N TYR A 175 11.99 -0.24 8.20
CA TYR A 175 12.12 -1.44 9.03
C TYR A 175 11.49 -1.22 10.41
N GLY A 176 11.16 -2.31 11.12
CA GLY A 176 10.59 -2.24 12.46
C GLY A 176 9.82 -3.51 12.87
N PRO A 177 9.18 -3.50 14.05
CA PRO A 177 8.35 -4.61 14.53
C PRO A 177 7.25 -4.99 13.54
N ARG A 178 6.87 -6.27 13.48
CA ARG A 178 5.87 -6.84 12.54
C ARG A 178 6.29 -6.84 11.06
N MET A 179 7.55 -6.51 10.76
CA MET A 179 8.16 -6.86 9.48
C MET A 179 8.26 -8.38 9.37
N HIS A 180 7.95 -8.94 8.19
CA HIS A 180 7.99 -10.39 8.00
C HIS A 180 9.44 -10.90 8.14
N PRO A 181 9.73 -11.97 8.90
CA PRO A 181 11.11 -12.44 9.09
C PRO A 181 11.77 -12.86 7.77
N ASN A 182 11.02 -13.55 6.91
CA ASN A 182 11.47 -13.95 5.56
C ASN A 182 11.15 -12.89 4.50
N ASP A 183 11.05 -11.62 4.89
CA ASP A 183 10.76 -10.53 3.97
C ASP A 183 11.86 -10.37 2.90
N GLY A 184 13.06 -10.93 3.08
CA GLY A 184 14.10 -10.92 2.04
C GLY A 184 14.78 -9.57 1.83
N ARG A 185 14.32 -8.49 2.49
CA ARG A 185 15.05 -7.22 2.56
C ARG A 185 16.25 -7.33 3.51
N VAL A 186 17.26 -6.49 3.27
CA VAL A 186 18.59 -6.58 3.88
C VAL A 186 18.57 -6.59 5.42
N VAL A 187 17.81 -5.69 6.05
CA VAL A 187 17.77 -5.54 7.52
C VAL A 187 17.19 -6.79 8.19
N SER A 188 16.06 -7.32 7.70
CA SER A 188 15.47 -8.53 8.28
C SER A 188 16.37 -9.74 8.09
N ASN A 189 16.98 -9.90 6.91
CA ASN A 189 17.87 -11.02 6.63
C ASN A 189 19.09 -11.02 7.56
N PHE A 190 19.74 -9.87 7.75
CA PHE A 190 20.90 -9.79 8.66
C PHE A 190 20.54 -10.07 10.11
N ILE A 191 19.39 -9.59 10.59
CA ILE A 191 18.93 -9.87 11.95
C ILE A 191 18.63 -11.36 12.12
N VAL A 192 17.89 -11.98 11.18
CA VAL A 192 17.51 -13.40 11.26
C VAL A 192 18.73 -14.31 11.14
N GLN A 193 19.71 -13.99 10.30
CA GLN A 193 20.94 -14.78 10.16
C GLN A 193 21.87 -14.69 11.37
N ALA A 194 21.72 -13.66 12.21
CA ALA A 194 22.53 -13.47 13.40
C ALA A 194 21.95 -14.16 14.66
N LEU A 195 20.70 -14.64 14.58
CA LEU A 195 20.00 -15.39 15.64
C LEU A 195 20.19 -16.91 15.44
#